data_AF-A0A176S346-F1
#
_entry.id   AF-A0A176S346-F1
#
_cell.length_a   1.000
_cell.length_b   1.000
_cell.length_c   1.000
_cell.angle_alpha   90.00
_cell.angle_beta   90.00
_cell.angle_gamma   90.00
#
_symmetry.space_group_name_H-M   'P 1'
#
loop_
_entity.id
_entity.type
_entity.pdbx_description
1 polymer ?
#
loop_
_entity_poly.entity_id
_entity_poly.type
_entity_poly.pdbx_seq_one_letter_code
_entity_poly.pdbx_strand_id
1 'polypeptide(L)'
;MLKNIKPLTLFTLSMIMTACATSSISRPVIFSEQHSDIHMEIRLRGTIELANNKINGLKLTELSGLAWDEDEAVLYAISDQGYLFHLRPSIQQNTLIALTALSAYRLQTKRTKD
;
A
#
# COMPACT_ATOMS: atom_id res chain seq x y z
N MET A 1 46.92 -10.97 1.56
CA MET A 1 47.00 -10.93 3.04
C MET A 1 45.65 -10.45 3.57
N LEU A 2 44.62 -11.31 3.60
CA LEU A 2 43.30 -10.96 4.16
C LEU A 2 43.36 -11.14 5.68
N LYS A 3 43.32 -10.03 6.41
CA LYS A 3 43.28 -10.00 7.88
C LYS A 3 41.97 -10.59 8.39
N ASN A 4 42.08 -11.44 9.42
CA ASN A 4 41.01 -12.01 10.25
C ASN A 4 39.79 -11.08 10.40
N ILE A 5 38.75 -11.35 9.62
CA ILE A 5 37.43 -10.77 9.82
C ILE A 5 36.81 -11.52 11.00
N LYS A 6 36.46 -10.82 12.09
CA LYS A 6 35.85 -11.45 13.26
C LYS A 6 34.46 -11.99 12.86
N PRO A 7 34.08 -13.22 13.23
CA PRO A 7 32.79 -13.80 12.84
C PRO A 7 31.61 -12.95 13.35
N LEU A 8 31.81 -12.25 14.47
CA LEU A 8 30.83 -11.31 15.04
C LEU A 8 30.54 -10.11 14.13
N THR A 9 31.57 -9.55 13.47
CA THR A 9 31.39 -8.44 12.51
C THR A 9 30.71 -8.87 11.21
N LEU A 10 30.90 -10.14 10.80
CA LEU A 10 30.19 -10.70 9.65
C LEU A 10 28.71 -10.95 9.98
N PHE A 11 28.41 -11.36 11.22
CA PHE A 11 27.06 -11.61 11.69
C PHE A 11 26.24 -10.32 11.82
N THR A 12 26.83 -9.25 12.37
CA THR A 12 26.17 -7.94 12.46
C THR A 12 25.90 -7.32 11.10
N LEU A 13 26.76 -7.55 10.10
CA LEU A 13 26.57 -7.03 8.73
C LEU A 13 25.47 -7.79 7.98
N SER A 14 25.29 -9.09 8.25
CA SER A 14 24.22 -9.89 7.66
C SER A 14 22.81 -9.51 8.16
N MET A 15 22.69 -8.97 9.38
CA MET A 15 21.40 -8.67 10.00
C MET A 15 20.77 -7.35 9.49
N ILE A 16 21.57 -6.45 8.91
CA ILE A 16 21.10 -5.16 8.38
C ILE A 16 20.41 -5.30 7.02
N MET A 17 20.69 -6.37 6.27
CA MET A 17 20.11 -6.60 4.93
C MET A 17 18.69 -7.18 4.96
N THR A 18 18.16 -7.55 6.13
CA THR A 18 16.74 -7.91 6.27
C THR A 18 15.87 -6.65 6.44
N ALA A 19 16.15 -5.60 5.68
CA ALA A 19 15.18 -4.55 5.45
C ALA A 19 14.07 -5.18 4.60
N CYS A 20 12.88 -5.32 5.20
CA CYS A 20 11.70 -5.84 4.52
C CYS A 20 11.49 -5.05 3.22
N ALA A 21 11.77 -5.67 2.08
CA ALA A 21 11.38 -5.11 0.79
C ALA A 21 9.85 -5.20 0.74
N THR A 22 9.18 -4.14 1.19
CA THR A 22 7.73 -4.07 1.11
C THR A 22 7.37 -3.89 -0.36
N SER A 23 6.81 -4.94 -0.95
CA SER A 23 6.39 -4.89 -2.35
C SER A 23 5.23 -3.91 -2.48
N SER A 24 5.43 -2.87 -3.30
CA SER A 24 4.33 -2.04 -3.77
C SER A 24 3.32 -2.95 -4.48
N ILE A 25 2.04 -2.74 -4.17
CA ILE A 25 0.94 -3.46 -4.84
C ILE A 25 0.36 -2.66 -6.00
N SER A 26 1.03 -1.59 -6.40
CA SER A 26 0.57 -0.69 -7.45
C SER A 26 1.72 -0.15 -8.29
N ARG A 27 1.35 0.35 -9.47
CA ARG A 27 2.23 1.12 -10.35
C ARG A 27 1.63 2.49 -10.65
N PRO A 28 2.42 3.58 -10.71
CA PRO A 28 1.91 4.88 -11.11
C PRO A 28 1.40 4.86 -12.55
N VAL A 29 0.35 5.63 -12.80
CA VAL A 29 -0.22 5.88 -14.14
C VAL A 29 0.04 7.35 -14.47
N ILE A 30 0.70 7.58 -15.60
CA ILE A 30 0.93 8.93 -16.12
C ILE A 30 -0.20 9.26 -17.10
N PHE A 31 -0.91 10.34 -16.84
CA PHE A 31 -1.88 10.88 -17.79
C PHE A 31 -1.19 11.78 -18.83
N SER A 32 -1.83 11.91 -19.99
CA SER A 32 -1.39 12.87 -21.01
C SER A 32 -1.48 14.29 -20.46
N GLU A 33 -0.40 15.06 -20.63
CA GLU A 33 -0.29 16.48 -20.29
C GLU A 33 -1.29 17.37 -21.08
N GLN A 34 -2.00 16.79 -22.04
CA GLN A 34 -2.91 17.51 -22.93
C GLN A 34 -4.21 17.98 -22.23
N HIS A 35 -4.49 17.52 -21.01
CA HIS A 35 -5.67 17.92 -20.23
C HIS A 35 -5.27 18.46 -18.85
N SER A 36 -6.00 19.47 -18.38
CA SER A 36 -5.84 20.03 -17.02
C SER A 36 -6.02 18.94 -15.96
N ASP A 37 -5.12 18.90 -14.99
CA ASP A 37 -5.22 18.05 -13.79
C ASP A 37 -6.26 18.56 -12.79
N ILE A 38 -6.83 19.75 -13.03
CA ILE A 38 -7.89 20.36 -12.22
C ILE A 38 -9.24 20.19 -12.93
N HIS A 39 -10.22 19.65 -12.21
CA HIS A 39 -11.61 19.56 -12.63
C HIS A 39 -12.54 19.82 -11.44
N MET A 40 -13.53 20.72 -11.59
CA MET A 40 -14.45 21.11 -10.50
C MET A 40 -13.72 21.50 -9.19
N GLU A 41 -12.66 22.31 -9.30
CA GLU A 41 -11.80 22.73 -8.16
C GLU A 41 -11.02 21.59 -7.48
N ILE A 42 -11.14 20.35 -7.96
CA ILE A 42 -10.38 19.20 -7.49
C ILE A 42 -9.14 19.04 -8.37
N ARG A 43 -7.96 19.01 -7.74
CA ARG A 43 -6.69 18.72 -8.42
C ARG A 43 -6.34 17.24 -8.28
N LEU A 44 -6.15 16.55 -9.41
CA LEU A 44 -5.65 15.19 -9.44
C LEU A 44 -4.16 15.17 -9.05
N ARG A 45 -3.85 14.65 -7.87
CA ARG A 45 -2.48 14.56 -7.32
C ARG A 45 -1.78 13.24 -7.65
N GLY A 46 -2.18 12.56 -8.71
CA GLY A 46 -1.59 11.29 -9.11
C GLY A 46 -2.59 10.15 -9.13
N THR A 47 -2.21 9.08 -9.82
CA THR A 47 -3.03 7.90 -10.02
C THR A 47 -2.13 6.70 -10.09
N ILE A 48 -2.64 5.60 -9.56
CA ILE A 48 -1.94 4.34 -9.52
C ILE A 48 -2.91 3.26 -10.00
N GLU A 49 -2.35 2.26 -10.67
CA GLU A 49 -3.04 1.04 -11.01
C GLU A 49 -2.70 -0.02 -9.98
N LEU A 50 -3.74 -0.61 -9.40
CA LEU A 50 -3.60 -1.72 -8.47
C LEU A 50 -3.25 -2.99 -9.26
N ALA A 51 -2.17 -3.65 -8.87
CA ALA A 51 -1.87 -4.97 -9.40
C ALA A 51 -2.95 -5.96 -8.93
N ASN A 52 -3.29 -6.93 -9.78
CA ASN A 52 -4.26 -7.98 -9.48
C ASN A 52 -3.68 -9.01 -8.48
N ASN A 53 -3.39 -8.53 -7.27
CA ASN A 53 -2.72 -9.25 -6.20
C ASN A 53 -3.73 -9.74 -5.15
N LYS A 54 -3.30 -10.74 -4.39
CA LYS A 54 -3.99 -11.17 -3.18
C LYS A 54 -3.22 -10.67 -1.96
N ILE A 55 -3.93 -10.07 -1.00
CA ILE A 55 -3.42 -9.68 0.32
C ILE A 55 -4.05 -10.65 1.31
N ASN A 56 -3.24 -11.43 2.03
CA ASN A 56 -3.73 -12.49 2.93
C ASN A 56 -4.75 -13.44 2.25
N GLY A 57 -4.54 -13.76 0.98
CA GLY A 57 -5.43 -14.62 0.19
C GLY A 57 -6.69 -13.94 -0.36
N LEU A 58 -6.95 -12.68 0.00
CA LEU A 58 -8.10 -11.88 -0.47
C LEU A 58 -7.70 -11.03 -1.66
N LYS A 59 -8.48 -11.08 -2.74
CA LYS A 59 -8.22 -10.32 -3.97
C LYS A 59 -8.49 -8.84 -3.72
N LEU A 60 -7.52 -7.97 -4.04
CA LEU A 60 -7.71 -6.52 -4.00
C LEU A 60 -8.48 -6.08 -5.26
N THR A 61 -9.77 -5.82 -5.12
CA THR A 61 -10.66 -5.48 -6.24
C THR A 61 -11.90 -4.76 -5.73
N GLU A 62 -12.61 -4.06 -6.62
CA GLU A 62 -13.95 -3.51 -6.35
C GLU A 62 -14.00 -2.63 -5.09
N LEU A 63 -13.01 -1.73 -4.94
CA LEU A 63 -12.94 -0.80 -3.82
C LEU A 63 -14.03 0.27 -3.97
N SER A 64 -14.90 0.41 -2.97
CA SER A 64 -16.08 1.29 -3.02
C SER A 64 -16.17 2.26 -1.84
N GLY A 65 -15.54 1.95 -0.70
CA GLY A 65 -15.44 2.84 0.45
C GLY A 65 -13.99 3.12 0.82
N LEU A 66 -13.66 4.38 1.10
CA LEU A 66 -12.31 4.81 1.50
C LEU A 66 -12.38 5.69 2.76
N ALA A 67 -11.46 5.48 3.70
CA ALA A 67 -11.26 6.35 4.85
C ALA A 67 -9.76 6.52 5.14
N TRP A 68 -9.33 7.76 5.32
CA TRP A 68 -7.96 8.11 5.66
C TRP A 68 -7.83 8.34 7.16
N ASP A 69 -6.88 7.65 7.78
CA ASP A 69 -6.40 7.91 9.14
C ASP A 69 -5.04 8.60 9.03
N GLU A 70 -5.01 9.87 9.40
CA GLU A 70 -3.84 10.73 9.27
C GLU A 70 -2.74 10.38 10.27
N ASP A 71 -3.12 10.03 11.51
CA ASP A 71 -2.18 9.77 12.59
C ASP A 71 -1.40 8.46 12.34
N GLU A 72 -2.09 7.43 11.84
CA GLU A 72 -1.49 6.11 11.54
C GLU A 72 -0.92 6.02 10.10
N ALA A 73 -1.19 7.03 9.28
CA ALA A 73 -0.92 7.03 7.85
C ALA A 73 -1.48 5.79 7.12
N VAL A 74 -2.74 5.44 7.44
CA VAL A 74 -3.43 4.26 6.89
C VAL A 74 -4.66 4.70 6.09
N LEU A 75 -4.73 4.18 4.87
CA LEU A 75 -5.94 4.21 4.04
C LEU A 75 -6.70 2.90 4.22
N TYR A 76 -7.87 3.00 4.86
CA TYR A 76 -8.84 1.91 4.92
C TYR A 76 -9.64 1.87 3.62
N ALA A 77 -9.73 0.69 3.02
CA ALA A 77 -10.51 0.49 1.80
C ALA A 77 -11.44 -0.72 1.94
N ILE A 78 -12.73 -0.52 1.66
CA ILE A 78 -13.74 -1.57 1.65
C ILE A 78 -14.02 -1.98 0.20
N SER A 79 -14.09 -3.29 -0.03
CA SER A 79 -14.51 -3.90 -1.29
C SER A 79 -15.98 -4.31 -1.26
N ASP A 80 -16.65 -4.26 -2.42
CA ASP A 80 -18.01 -4.78 -2.62
C ASP A 80 -18.15 -6.27 -2.29
N GLN A 81 -17.05 -7.01 -2.24
CA GLN A 81 -17.00 -8.41 -1.82
C GLN A 81 -16.97 -8.60 -0.28
N GLY A 82 -17.08 -7.50 0.49
CA GLY A 82 -17.04 -7.53 1.95
C GLY A 82 -15.64 -7.72 2.52
N TYR A 83 -14.61 -7.17 1.87
CA TYR A 83 -13.23 -7.18 2.37
C TYR A 83 -12.81 -5.79 2.84
N LEU A 84 -12.09 -5.74 3.97
CA LEU A 84 -11.44 -4.54 4.48
C LEU A 84 -9.94 -4.66 4.26
N PHE A 85 -9.35 -3.69 3.59
CA PHE A 85 -7.91 -3.58 3.35
C PHE A 85 -7.33 -2.41 4.14
N HIS A 86 -6.18 -2.62 4.77
CA HIS A 86 -5.35 -1.54 5.29
C HIS A 86 -4.21 -1.32 4.31
N LEU A 87 -4.12 -0.10 3.78
CA LEU A 87 -3.15 0.27 2.76
C LEU A 87 -2.36 1.48 3.25
N ARG A 88 -1.09 1.56 2.87
CA ARG A 88 -0.26 2.75 3.12
C ARG A 88 0.06 3.44 1.79
N PRO A 89 -0.44 4.66 1.56
CA PRO A 89 -0.03 5.47 0.42
C PRO A 89 1.44 5.88 0.54
N SER A 90 2.15 5.83 -0.59
CA SER A 90 3.43 6.51 -0.73
C SER A 90 3.19 7.79 -1.52
N ILE A 91 3.44 8.92 -0.87
CA ILE A 91 3.25 10.26 -1.43
C ILE A 91 4.62 10.93 -1.52
N GLN A 92 5.00 11.36 -2.71
CA GLN A 92 6.24 12.10 -2.96
C GLN A 92 5.92 13.41 -3.66
N GLN A 93 6.42 14.53 -3.14
CA GLN A 93 6.15 15.87 -3.71
C GLN A 93 4.64 16.15 -3.87
N ASN A 94 3.84 15.75 -2.86
CA ASN A 94 2.38 15.79 -2.87
C ASN A 94 1.75 15.01 -4.04
N THR A 95 2.43 13.99 -4.56
CA THR A 95 1.92 13.11 -5.62
C THR A 95 1.82 11.68 -5.12
N LEU A 96 0.67 11.03 -5.32
CA LEU A 96 0.50 9.60 -5.04
C LEU A 96 1.29 8.77 -6.06
N ILE A 97 2.28 8.01 -5.59
CA ILE A 97 3.16 7.22 -6.47
C ILE A 97 2.99 5.70 -6.28
N ALA A 98 2.53 5.26 -5.11
CA ALA A 98 2.35 3.84 -4.81
C ALA A 98 1.39 3.59 -3.65
N LEU A 99 0.94 2.35 -3.52
CA LEU A 99 0.31 1.79 -2.34
C LEU A 99 1.08 0.56 -1.87
N THR A 100 1.15 0.42 -0.57
CA THR A 100 1.66 -0.76 0.11
C THR A 100 0.53 -1.45 0.86
N ALA A 101 0.41 -2.77 0.71
CA ALA A 101 -0.54 -3.55 1.50
C ALA A 101 -0.01 -3.77 2.92
N LEU A 102 -0.82 -3.46 3.94
CA LEU A 102 -0.49 -3.76 5.33
C LEU A 102 -1.23 -5.01 5.81
N SER A 103 -2.53 -5.10 5.56
CA SER A 103 -3.36 -6.24 5.93
C SER A 103 -4.68 -6.29 5.14
N ALA A 104 -5.37 -7.43 5.22
CA ALA A 104 -6.70 -7.61 4.67
C ALA A 104 -7.54 -8.53 5.56
N TYR A 105 -8.83 -8.24 5.66
CA TYR A 105 -9.79 -8.96 6.50
C TYR A 105 -11.11 -9.21 5.75
N ARG A 106 -11.74 -10.36 6.00
CA ARG A 106 -13.12 -10.61 5.59
C ARG A 106 -14.07 -10.05 6.64
N LEU A 107 -14.97 -9.18 6.24
CA LEU A 107 -16.01 -8.67 7.11
C LEU A 107 -17.03 -9.78 7.39
N GLN A 108 -17.50 -9.83 8.64
CA GLN A 108 -18.50 -10.80 9.07
C GLN A 108 -19.82 -10.08 9.27
N THR A 109 -20.92 -10.71 8.86
CA THR A 109 -22.23 -10.25 9.31
C THR A 109 -22.33 -10.42 10.82
N LYS A 110 -22.86 -9.41 11.51
CA LYS A 110 -23.16 -9.54 12.93
C LYS A 110 -24.26 -10.57 13.07
N ARG A 111 -23.98 -11.72 13.70
CA ARG A 111 -25.03 -12.60 14.19
C ARG A 111 -25.67 -11.93 15.39
N THR A 112 -26.80 -11.26 15.18
CA THR A 112 -27.73 -10.96 16.28
C THR A 112 -28.29 -12.28 16.77
N LYS A 113 -28.23 -12.49 18.08
CA LYS A 113 -28.89 -13.61 18.74
C LYS A 113 -30.35 -13.20 18.87
N ASP A 114 -31.23 -13.84 18.11
CA ASP A 114 -32.68 -13.74 18.30
C ASP A 114 -33.09 -14.32 19.67
#